data_AF-A0A520BL30-F1
#
_entry.id   AF-A0A520BL30-F1
#
_cell.length_a   1.000
_cell.length_b   1.000
_cell.length_c   1.000
_cell.angle_alpha   90.00
_cell.angle_beta   90.00
_cell.angle_gamma   90.00
#
_symmetry.space_group_name_H-M   'P 1'
#
loop_
_entity.id
_entity.type
_entity.pdbx_description
1 polymer ?
#
loop_
_entity_poly.entity_id
_entity_poly.type
_entity_poly.pdbx_seq_one_letter_code
_entity_poly.pdbx_strand_id
1 'polypeptide(L)' 'ISTATMIRLGKVKGNKMVDMQLSNAKLVQRGINMIVAETNISSEKAKALLLQHGSVRKAVEAHLNQ' A
#
# COMPACT_ATOMS: atom_id res chain seq x y z
N ILE A 1 -16.23 5.34 -12.32
CA ILE A 1 -15.00 4.69 -12.85
C ILE A 1 -15.12 3.19 -12.58
N SER A 2 -14.91 2.34 -13.58
CA SER A 2 -14.99 0.88 -13.46
C SER A 2 -13.68 0.24 -12.98
N THR A 3 -13.76 -0.95 -12.40
CA THR A 3 -12.60 -1.74 -11.94
C THR A 3 -11.58 -2.01 -13.05
N ALA A 4 -12.05 -2.31 -14.26
CA ALA A 4 -11.19 -2.49 -15.44
C ALA A 4 -10.34 -1.23 -15.73
N THR A 5 -10.92 -0.04 -15.55
CA THR A 5 -10.20 1.23 -15.72
C THR A 5 -9.17 1.44 -14.60
N MET A 6 -9.52 1.10 -13.35
CA MET A 6 -8.61 1.23 -12.20
C MET A 6 -7.37 0.32 -12.32
N ILE A 7 -7.52 -0.88 -12.91
CA ILE A 7 -6.38 -1.78 -13.19
C ILE A 7 -5.45 -1.17 -14.24
N ARG A 8 -6.01 -0.65 -15.35
CA ARG A 8 -5.21 -0.01 -16.42
C ARG A 8 -4.47 1.25 -15.94
N LEU A 9 -5.03 1.97 -14.98
CA LEU A 9 -4.40 3.13 -14.33
C LEU A 9 -3.36 2.75 -13.27
N GLY A 10 -3.08 1.46 -13.07
CA GLY A 10 -2.09 0.96 -12.11
C GLY A 10 -2.50 1.09 -10.64
N LYS A 11 -3.72 1.56 -10.33
CA LYS A 11 -4.22 1.76 -8.95
C LYS A 11 -4.47 0.46 -8.19
N VAL A 12 -4.45 -0.67 -8.90
CA VAL A 12 -4.59 -2.02 -8.39
C VAL A 12 -3.36 -2.83 -8.81
N LYS A 13 -2.67 -3.45 -7.85
CA LYS A 13 -1.56 -4.39 -8.09
C LYS A 13 -2.06 -5.81 -7.81
N GLY A 14 -2.17 -6.64 -8.85
CA GLY A 14 -2.83 -7.95 -8.75
C GLY A 14 -4.31 -7.80 -8.36
N ASN A 15 -4.67 -8.27 -7.17
CA ASN A 15 -6.00 -8.10 -6.57
C ASN A 15 -6.03 -7.09 -5.41
N LYS A 16 -4.90 -6.42 -5.12
CA LYS A 16 -4.77 -5.47 -4.02
C LYS A 16 -4.92 -4.04 -4.52
N MET A 17 -5.84 -3.28 -3.94
CA MET A 17 -5.95 -1.84 -4.19
C MET A 17 -4.81 -1.13 -3.45
N VAL A 18 -3.87 -0.53 -4.19
CA VAL A 18 -2.65 0.05 -3.60
C VAL A 18 -2.71 1.57 -3.45
N ASP A 19 -3.56 2.24 -4.23
CA ASP A 19 -3.85 3.68 -4.11
C ASP A 19 -5.20 3.91 -3.43
N MET A 20 -5.25 3.67 -2.12
CA MET A 20 -6.41 4.04 -1.30
C MET A 20 -6.11 5.29 -0.48
N GLN A 21 -7.13 6.14 -0.30
CA GLN A 21 -7.05 7.22 0.66
C GLN A 21 -7.11 6.64 2.08
N LEU A 22 -6.06 6.87 2.87
CA LEU A 22 -5.94 6.41 4.25
C LEU A 22 -6.73 7.32 5.20
N SER A 23 -8.04 7.43 4.99
CA SER A 23 -8.91 8.37 5.72
C SER A 23 -9.39 7.85 7.06
N ASN A 24 -9.17 6.57 7.37
CA ASN A 24 -9.57 5.98 8.66
C ASN A 24 -8.57 4.91 9.14
N ALA A 25 -8.64 4.60 10.44
CA ALA A 25 -7.75 3.64 11.09
C ALA A 25 -7.82 2.24 10.44
N LYS A 26 -8.98 1.81 9.94
CA LYS A 26 -9.15 0.51 9.26
C LYS A 26 -8.36 0.44 7.95
N LEU A 27 -8.38 1.50 7.16
CA LEU A 27 -7.64 1.60 5.90
C LEU A 27 -6.13 1.71 6.15
N VAL A 28 -5.73 2.45 7.20
CA VAL A 28 -4.33 2.50 7.64
C VAL A 28 -3.83 1.10 8.01
N GLN A 29 -4.58 0.38 8.86
CA GLN A 29 -4.21 -0.98 9.26
C GLN A 29 -4.16 -1.93 8.06
N ARG A 30 -5.10 -1.79 7.12
CA ARG A 30 -5.10 -2.56 5.87
C ARG A 30 -3.85 -2.26 5.04
N GLY A 31 -3.43 -0.99 4.95
CA GLY A 31 -2.21 -0.59 4.27
C GLY A 31 -0.95 -1.18 4.90
N ILE A 32 -0.85 -1.17 6.23
CA ILE A 32 0.24 -1.83 6.98
C ILE A 32 0.29 -3.31 6.62
N ASN A 33 -0.84 -4.01 6.70
CA ASN A 33 -0.91 -5.44 6.39
C ASN A 33 -0.52 -5.73 4.93
N MET A 34 -0.87 -4.86 3.98
CA MET A 34 -0.45 -5.01 2.59
C MET A 34 1.07 -4.88 2.42
N ILE A 35 1.69 -3.90 3.08
CA ILE A 35 3.14 -3.71 3.03
C ILE A 35 3.83 -4.93 3.65
N VAL A 36 3.42 -5.35 4.85
CA VAL A 36 3.96 -6.55 5.52
C VAL A 36 3.83 -7.78 4.63
N ALA A 37 2.68 -8.02 4.01
CA ALA A 37 2.48 -9.18 3.15
C ALA A 37 3.33 -9.16 1.86
N GLU A 38 3.74 -7.99 1.39
CA GLU A 38 4.52 -7.84 0.15
C GLU A 38 6.04 -7.79 0.40
N THR A 39 6.46 -7.21 1.52
CA THR A 39 7.87 -6.96 1.87
C THR A 39 8.37 -7.84 3.01
N ASN A 40 7.48 -8.58 3.69
CA ASN A 40 7.77 -9.48 4.79
C ASN A 40 8.49 -8.82 5.99
N ILE A 41 8.27 -7.51 6.20
CA ILE A 41 8.84 -6.73 7.30
C ILE A 41 7.90 -6.71 8.52
N SER A 42 8.40 -6.22 9.66
CA SER A 42 7.56 -6.02 10.85
C SER A 42 6.47 -4.96 10.62
N SER A 43 5.33 -5.12 11.30
CA SER A 43 4.21 -4.18 11.27
C SER A 43 4.62 -2.76 11.67
N GLU A 44 5.56 -2.63 12.61
CA GLU A 44 6.12 -1.34 13.03
C GLU A 44 6.89 -0.66 11.89
N LYS A 45 7.77 -1.39 11.20
CA LYS A 45 8.50 -0.86 10.03
C LYS A 45 7.54 -0.51 8.89
N ALA A 46 6.54 -1.36 8.64
CA ALA A 46 5.51 -1.10 7.64
C ALA A 46 4.69 0.16 7.96
N LYS A 47 4.36 0.38 9.24
CA LYS A 47 3.68 1.61 9.69
C LYS A 47 4.55 2.84 9.50
N ALA A 48 5.84 2.76 9.84
CA ALA A 48 6.79 3.84 9.63
C ALA A 48 6.90 4.21 8.15
N LEU A 49 7.06 3.22 7.26
CA LEU A 49 7.09 3.42 5.81
C LEU A 49 5.79 3.99 5.27
N LEU A 50 4.64 3.50 5.75
CA LEU A 50 3.32 4.00 5.34
C LEU A 50 3.12 5.46 5.73
N LEU A 51 3.55 5.86 6.94
CA LEU A 51 3.50 7.24 7.40
C LEU A 51 4.48 8.14 6.65
N GLN A 52 5.68 7.64 6.37
CA GLN A 52 6.72 8.39 5.66
C GLN A 52 6.35 8.66 4.20
N HIS A 53 5.75 7.68 3.52
CA HIS A 53 5.46 7.77 2.07
C HIS A 53 4.00 8.08 1.75
N GLY A 54 3.08 7.95 2.71
CA GLY A 54 1.66 8.28 2.58
C GLY A 54 0.83 7.37 1.68
N SER A 55 1.45 6.40 0.99
CA SER A 55 0.78 5.42 0.12
C SER A 55 1.46 4.06 0.23
N VAL A 56 0.66 2.99 0.16
CA VAL A 56 1.13 1.60 0.17
C VAL A 56 2.09 1.35 -0.99
N ARG A 57 1.80 1.87 -2.19
CA ARG A 57 2.67 1.69 -3.37
C ARG A 57 4.07 2.26 -3.09
N LYS A 58 4.13 3.53 -2.70
CA LYS A 58 5.40 4.23 -2.46
C LYS A 58 6.19 3.58 -1.32
N ALA A 59 5.51 3.13 -0.26
CA ALA A 59 6.14 2.44 0.86
C ALA A 59 6.79 1.10 0.43
N VAL A 60 6.10 0.32 -0.40
CA VAL A 60 6.63 -0.94 -0.94
C VAL A 60 7.78 -0.69 -1.92
N GLU A 61 7.62 0.27 -2.84
CA GLU A 61 8.67 0.64 -3.81
C GLU A 61 9.92 1.18 -3.13
N ALA A 62 9.78 2.02 -2.10
CA ALA A 62 10.92 2.55 -1.35
C ALA A 62 11.72 1.47 -0.62
N HIS A 63 11.07 0.35 -0.24
CA HIS A 63 11.75 -0.79 0.36
C HIS A 63 12.38 -1.71 -0.69
N LEU A 64 11.72 -1.92 -1.83
CA LEU A 64 12.21 -2.79 -2.91
C LEU A 64 13.30 -2.15 -3.78
N ASN A 65 13.37 -0.82 -3.83
CA ASN A 65 14.37 -0.05 -4.58
C ASN A 65 15.61 0.34 -3.73
N GLN A 66 15.81 -0.29 -2.58
CA GLN A 66 17.09 -0.28 -1.85
C GLN A 66 17.99 -1.39 -2.35
#